data_AF-U3UAI2-F1
#
_entry.id   AF-U3UAI2-F1
#
_cell.length_a   1.000
_cell.length_b   1.000
_cell.length_c   1.000
_cell.angle_alpha   90.00
_cell.angle_beta   90.00
_cell.angle_gamma   90.00
#
_symmetry.space_group_name_H-M   'P 1'
#
loop_
_entity.id
_entity.type
_entity.pdbx_description
1 polymer ?
#
loop_
_entity_poly.entity_id
_entity_poly.type
_entity_poly.pdbx_seq_one_letter_code
_entity_poly.pdbx_strand_id
1 'polypeptide(L)'
;MAKFRQWLAGNVIGLPAQAPLAQAFGYALRQWSALIRHTESGILMPDNNALERHIRPIALGRANWTFAGSPRGGKAAATMYFLLGTARLNGFEPYAWLKDTLEKLPWYYYLEEQLSFPCEANVRKAMASLPLPTGEPVSVIGLAHEDRCRIGIFVWVRWGQRDAVVPLAQIVPLNGDEPTRVAVSDWHDWHDQGYAF
;
A
#
# COMPACT_ATOMS: atom_id res chain seq x y z
N MET A 1 -40.14 11.01 -1.88
CA MET A 1 -40.15 9.55 -2.19
C MET A 1 -41.44 8.80 -1.82
N ALA A 2 -42.24 9.22 -0.82
CA ALA A 2 -43.46 8.50 -0.42
C ALA A 2 -44.52 8.31 -1.54
N LYS A 3 -44.77 9.33 -2.36
CA LYS A 3 -45.69 9.25 -3.52
C LYS A 3 -45.26 8.19 -4.55
N PHE A 4 -43.94 8.07 -4.78
CA PHE A 4 -43.39 7.07 -5.69
C PHE A 4 -43.56 5.64 -5.17
N ARG A 5 -43.41 5.43 -3.85
CA ARG A 5 -43.67 4.13 -3.21
C ARG A 5 -45.12 3.67 -3.39
N GLN A 6 -46.06 4.58 -3.16
CA GLN A 6 -47.49 4.31 -3.32
C GLN A 6 -47.83 3.99 -4.77
N TRP A 7 -47.25 4.74 -5.71
CA TRP A 7 -47.40 4.46 -7.14
C TRP A 7 -46.87 3.07 -7.50
N LEU A 8 -45.67 2.68 -7.04
CA LEU A 8 -45.12 1.33 -7.28
C LEU A 8 -46.02 0.24 -6.69
N ALA A 9 -46.45 0.38 -5.44
CA ALA A 9 -47.30 -0.61 -4.77
C ALA A 9 -48.66 -0.80 -5.48
N GLY A 10 -49.26 0.29 -5.98
CA GLY A 10 -50.51 0.23 -6.73
C GLY A 10 -50.36 -0.43 -8.10
N ASN A 11 -49.24 -0.19 -8.80
CA ASN A 11 -49.02 -0.75 -10.15
C ASN A 11 -48.56 -2.22 -10.14
N VAL A 12 -47.95 -2.72 -9.05
CA VAL A 12 -47.57 -4.14 -8.92
C VAL A 12 -48.78 -5.08 -8.98
N ILE A 13 -49.91 -4.66 -8.42
CA ILE A 13 -51.13 -5.49 -8.33
C ILE A 13 -51.74 -5.78 -9.71
N GLY A 14 -51.55 -4.86 -10.68
CA GLY A 14 -52.06 -4.99 -12.04
C GLY A 14 -51.16 -5.77 -12.99
N LEU A 15 -49.98 -6.20 -12.55
CA LEU A 15 -49.01 -6.88 -13.40
C LEU A 15 -48.96 -8.39 -13.10
N PRO A 16 -48.79 -9.25 -14.12
CA PRO A 16 -48.51 -10.66 -13.91
C PRO A 16 -47.22 -10.84 -13.08
N ALA A 17 -47.25 -11.69 -12.05
CA ALA A 17 -46.12 -11.85 -11.12
C ALA A 17 -44.81 -12.27 -11.81
N GLN A 18 -44.89 -12.97 -12.96
CA GLN A 18 -43.71 -13.39 -13.73
C GLN A 18 -43.20 -12.32 -14.71
N ALA A 19 -43.91 -11.21 -14.91
CA ALA A 19 -43.48 -10.16 -15.81
C ALA A 19 -42.19 -9.48 -15.27
N PRO A 20 -41.18 -9.20 -16.13
CA PRO A 20 -39.94 -8.54 -15.70
C PRO A 20 -40.18 -7.22 -14.94
N LEU A 21 -41.20 -6.47 -15.34
CA LEU A 21 -41.58 -5.21 -14.67
C LEU A 21 -42.15 -5.43 -13.27
N ALA A 22 -42.95 -6.49 -13.07
CA ALA A 22 -43.48 -6.85 -11.74
C ALA A 22 -42.36 -7.28 -10.79
N GLN A 23 -41.37 -8.02 -11.30
CA GLN A 23 -40.19 -8.42 -10.54
C GLN A 23 -39.34 -7.21 -10.14
N ALA A 24 -39.12 -6.27 -11.06
CA ALA A 24 -38.38 -5.03 -10.80
C ALA A 24 -39.07 -4.16 -9.74
N PHE A 25 -40.39 -3.99 -9.84
CA PHE A 25 -41.16 -3.24 -8.84
C PHE A 25 -41.15 -3.93 -7.48
N GLY A 26 -41.33 -5.26 -7.46
CA GLY A 26 -41.23 -6.05 -6.23
C GLY A 26 -39.84 -5.94 -5.58
N TYR A 27 -38.77 -5.93 -6.38
CA TYR A 27 -37.40 -5.73 -5.88
C TYR A 27 -37.22 -4.32 -5.28
N ALA A 28 -37.65 -3.28 -5.99
CA ALA A 28 -37.57 -1.90 -5.51
C ALA A 28 -38.34 -1.69 -4.19
N LEU A 29 -39.52 -2.31 -4.04
CA LEU A 29 -40.31 -2.25 -2.81
C LEU A 29 -39.67 -3.00 -1.65
N ARG A 30 -39.08 -4.19 -1.89
CA ARG A 30 -38.34 -4.94 -0.86
C ARG A 30 -37.10 -4.18 -0.39
N GLN A 31 -36.41 -3.50 -1.30
CA GLN A 31 -35.17 -2.78 -1.02
C GLN A 31 -35.37 -1.28 -0.75
N TRP A 32 -36.61 -0.87 -0.43
CA TRP A 32 -37.00 0.54 -0.32
C TRP A 32 -36.17 1.33 0.70
N SER A 33 -35.84 0.72 1.84
CA SER A 33 -35.03 1.35 2.88
C SER A 33 -33.62 1.72 2.38
N ALA A 34 -32.98 0.86 1.58
CA ALA A 34 -31.70 1.17 0.98
C ALA A 34 -31.84 2.19 -0.16
N LEU A 35 -32.91 2.09 -0.96
CA LEU A 35 -33.16 2.99 -2.09
C LEU A 35 -33.26 4.45 -1.65
N ILE A 36 -33.93 4.74 -0.54
CA ILE A 36 -34.13 6.12 -0.07
C ILE A 36 -32.95 6.70 0.69
N ARG A 37 -31.93 5.88 1.03
CA ARG A 37 -30.80 6.31 1.87
C ARG A 37 -30.04 7.51 1.29
N HIS A 38 -29.94 7.59 -0.04
CA HIS A 38 -29.32 8.74 -0.71
C HIS A 38 -30.07 10.06 -0.50
N THR A 39 -31.36 10.01 -0.16
CA THR A 39 -32.16 11.20 0.15
C THR A 39 -31.96 11.71 1.58
N GLU A 40 -31.32 10.90 2.43
CA GLU A 40 -31.09 11.20 3.84
C GLU A 40 -29.72 11.88 4.07
N SER A 41 -28.79 11.78 3.11
CA SER A 41 -27.46 12.38 3.19
C SER A 41 -27.00 12.88 1.83
N GLY A 42 -26.60 14.16 1.75
CA GLY A 42 -26.08 14.76 0.52
C GLY A 42 -24.70 14.23 0.05
N ILE A 43 -24.05 13.39 0.87
CA ILE A 43 -22.78 12.74 0.51
C ILE A 43 -23.04 11.50 -0.36
N LEU A 44 -24.24 10.92 -0.27
CA LEU A 44 -24.61 9.72 -1.00
C LEU A 44 -25.18 10.08 -2.38
N MET A 45 -24.57 9.52 -3.42
CA MET A 45 -25.08 9.67 -4.78
C MET A 45 -26.25 8.71 -5.03
N PRO A 46 -27.24 9.11 -5.85
CA PRO A 46 -28.35 8.23 -6.24
C PRO A 46 -27.91 7.11 -7.20
N ASP A 47 -26.76 7.26 -7.86
CA ASP A 47 -26.19 6.28 -8.77
C ASP A 47 -24.84 5.74 -8.27
N ASN A 48 -24.48 4.57 -8.79
CA ASN A 48 -23.22 3.87 -8.53
C ASN A 48 -22.29 3.91 -9.76
N ASN A 49 -22.49 4.83 -10.72
CA ASN A 49 -21.79 4.80 -12.01
C ASN A 49 -20.26 4.90 -11.85
N ALA A 50 -19.79 5.68 -10.88
CA ALA A 50 -18.37 5.79 -10.56
C ALA A 50 -17.79 4.43 -10.16
N LEU A 51 -18.47 3.72 -9.26
CA LEU A 51 -18.08 2.38 -8.83
C LEU A 51 -18.12 1.41 -10.01
N GLU A 52 -19.20 1.40 -10.80
CA GLU A 52 -19.34 0.54 -11.97
C GLU A 52 -18.21 0.74 -12.98
N ARG A 53 -17.83 1.99 -13.26
CA ARG A 53 -16.69 2.31 -14.13
C ARG A 53 -15.38 1.76 -13.57
N HIS A 54 -15.17 1.84 -12.24
CA HIS A 54 -13.96 1.34 -11.61
C HIS A 54 -13.87 -0.19 -11.57
N ILE A 55 -14.99 -0.91 -11.41
CA ILE A 55 -15.00 -2.38 -11.39
C ILE A 55 -15.10 -2.99 -12.79
N ARG A 56 -15.50 -2.22 -13.80
CA ARG A 56 -15.70 -2.71 -15.18
C ARG A 56 -14.48 -3.44 -15.75
N PRO A 57 -13.22 -2.98 -15.56
CA PRO A 57 -12.04 -3.73 -16.02
C PRO A 57 -11.94 -5.13 -15.40
N ILE A 58 -12.33 -5.29 -14.13
CA ILE A 58 -12.34 -6.57 -13.43
C ILE A 58 -13.43 -7.48 -13.99
N ALA A 59 -14.64 -6.93 -14.19
CA ALA A 59 -15.77 -7.67 -14.76
C ALA A 59 -15.50 -8.16 -16.18
N LEU A 60 -14.90 -7.31 -17.04
CA LEU A 60 -14.48 -7.67 -18.39
C LEU A 60 -13.29 -8.64 -18.36
N GLY A 61 -12.31 -8.41 -17.49
CA GLY A 61 -11.15 -9.27 -17.33
C GLY A 61 -11.49 -10.69 -16.91
N ARG A 62 -12.55 -10.88 -16.10
CA ARG A 62 -13.02 -12.21 -15.67
C ARG A 62 -13.38 -13.14 -16.83
N ALA A 63 -13.87 -12.61 -17.95
CA ALA A 63 -14.14 -13.40 -19.16
C ALA A 63 -12.85 -13.80 -19.90
N ASN A 64 -11.75 -13.07 -19.69
CA ASN A 64 -10.45 -13.28 -20.33
C ASN A 64 -9.45 -14.03 -19.44
N TRP A 65 -9.68 -14.13 -18.13
CA TRP A 65 -8.81 -14.82 -17.17
C TRP A 65 -9.26 -16.26 -16.93
N THR A 66 -9.37 -17.04 -17.99
CA THR A 66 -9.75 -18.47 -17.94
C THR A 66 -8.84 -19.34 -17.07
N PHE A 67 -7.62 -18.88 -16.77
CA PHE A 67 -6.65 -19.58 -15.92
C PHE A 67 -6.61 -19.09 -14.46
N ALA A 68 -7.28 -17.96 -14.14
CA ALA A 68 -7.38 -17.44 -12.77
C ALA A 68 -8.55 -18.10 -12.01
N GLY A 69 -8.51 -19.43 -11.90
CA GLY A 69 -9.62 -20.23 -11.33
C GLY A 69 -9.49 -20.58 -9.85
N SER A 70 -8.38 -20.25 -9.19
CA SER A 70 -8.16 -20.61 -7.78
C SER A 70 -8.54 -19.48 -6.82
N PRO A 71 -9.07 -19.79 -5.62
CA PRO A 71 -9.30 -18.79 -4.57
C PRO A 71 -8.04 -17.99 -4.21
N ARG A 72 -6.86 -18.65 -4.25
CA ARG A 72 -5.56 -18.00 -4.04
C ARG A 72 -5.26 -16.96 -5.12
N GLY A 73 -5.48 -17.31 -6.39
CA GLY A 73 -5.31 -16.39 -7.52
C GLY A 73 -6.28 -15.20 -7.45
N GLY A 74 -7.53 -15.45 -7.07
CA GLY A 74 -8.51 -14.38 -6.84
C GLY A 74 -8.09 -13.41 -5.74
N LYS A 75 -7.58 -13.93 -4.61
CA LYS A 75 -7.06 -13.08 -3.52
C LYS A 75 -5.85 -12.26 -3.95
N ALA A 76 -4.90 -12.87 -4.67
CA ALA A 76 -3.72 -12.17 -5.18
C ALA A 76 -4.11 -11.03 -6.14
N ALA A 77 -4.99 -11.32 -7.11
CA ALA A 77 -5.50 -10.32 -8.04
C ALA A 77 -6.21 -9.17 -7.30
N ALA A 78 -7.06 -9.48 -6.32
CA ALA A 78 -7.73 -8.46 -5.52
C ALA A 78 -6.75 -7.55 -4.78
N THR A 79 -5.69 -8.10 -4.18
CA THR A 79 -4.62 -7.33 -3.56
C THR A 79 -3.94 -6.40 -4.57
N MET A 80 -3.59 -6.91 -5.75
CA MET A 80 -2.93 -6.11 -6.80
C MET A 80 -3.84 -4.97 -7.30
N TYR A 81 -5.12 -5.24 -7.57
CA TYR A 81 -6.08 -4.20 -7.95
C TYR A 81 -6.28 -3.14 -6.87
N PHE A 82 -6.30 -3.55 -5.61
CA PHE A 82 -6.40 -2.63 -4.48
C PHE A 82 -5.18 -1.70 -4.39
N LEU A 83 -3.96 -2.25 -4.51
CA LEU A 83 -2.72 -1.47 -4.47
C LEU A 83 -2.63 -0.48 -5.64
N LEU A 84 -2.83 -0.96 -6.88
CA LEU A 84 -2.76 -0.12 -8.07
C LEU A 84 -3.88 0.92 -8.12
N GLY A 85 -5.09 0.55 -7.64
CA GLY A 85 -6.21 1.47 -7.49
C GLY A 85 -5.90 2.58 -6.48
N THR A 86 -5.33 2.23 -5.34
CA THR A 86 -4.91 3.19 -4.31
C THR A 86 -3.82 4.12 -4.82
N ALA A 87 -2.80 3.60 -5.51
CA ALA A 87 -1.75 4.42 -6.13
C ALA A 87 -2.35 5.45 -7.09
N ARG A 88 -3.26 5.02 -7.98
CA ARG A 88 -3.95 5.90 -8.92
C ARG A 88 -4.81 6.97 -8.23
N LEU A 89 -5.54 6.61 -7.17
CA LEU A 89 -6.35 7.54 -6.40
C LEU A 89 -5.51 8.61 -5.69
N ASN A 90 -4.26 8.29 -5.36
CA ASN A 90 -3.29 9.23 -4.77
C ASN A 90 -2.48 9.99 -5.84
N GLY A 91 -2.80 9.84 -7.13
CA GLY A 91 -2.12 10.56 -8.21
C GLY A 91 -0.78 9.96 -8.65
N PHE A 92 -0.43 8.75 -8.21
CA PHE A 92 0.77 8.06 -8.66
C PHE A 92 0.52 7.29 -9.97
N GLU A 93 1.53 7.22 -10.82
CA GLU A 93 1.54 6.30 -11.96
C GLU A 93 1.73 4.85 -11.42
N PRO A 94 0.75 3.94 -11.62
CA PRO A 94 0.75 2.66 -10.92
C PRO A 94 1.95 1.76 -11.22
N TYR A 95 2.46 1.75 -12.45
CA TYR A 95 3.61 0.92 -12.81
C TYR A 95 4.90 1.43 -12.17
N ALA A 96 5.18 2.72 -12.28
CA ALA A 96 6.32 3.38 -11.65
C ALA A 96 6.28 3.20 -10.14
N TRP A 97 5.14 3.43 -9.50
CA TRP A 97 4.99 3.22 -8.06
C TRP A 97 5.24 1.76 -7.66
N LEU A 98 4.68 0.80 -8.41
CA LEU A 98 4.86 -0.62 -8.09
C LEU A 98 6.32 -1.05 -8.28
N LYS A 99 6.96 -0.66 -9.38
CA LYS A 99 8.36 -0.93 -9.65
C LYS A 99 9.23 -0.38 -8.52
N ASP A 100 9.05 0.90 -8.21
CA ASP A 100 9.79 1.62 -7.18
C ASP A 100 9.64 0.94 -5.80
N THR A 101 8.40 0.60 -5.43
CA THR A 101 8.12 -0.08 -4.16
C THR A 101 8.77 -1.47 -4.10
N LEU A 102 8.69 -2.25 -5.18
CA LEU A 102 9.26 -3.60 -5.24
C LEU A 102 10.79 -3.61 -5.33
N GLU A 103 11.41 -2.54 -5.83
CA GLU A 103 12.88 -2.38 -5.82
C GLU A 103 13.40 -1.99 -4.43
N LYS A 104 12.62 -1.21 -3.68
CA LYS A 104 13.04 -0.60 -2.41
C LYS A 104 12.69 -1.43 -1.17
N LEU A 105 11.47 -1.97 -1.11
CA LEU A 105 10.95 -2.64 0.07
C LEU A 105 11.76 -3.90 0.47
N PRO A 106 12.25 -4.74 -0.46
CA PRO A 106 13.04 -5.92 -0.09
C PRO A 106 14.34 -5.59 0.64
N TRP A 107 14.94 -4.43 0.39
CA TRP A 107 16.17 -4.02 1.09
C TRP A 107 15.98 -3.90 2.59
N TYR A 108 14.82 -3.40 3.05
CA TYR A 108 14.54 -3.29 4.47
C TYR A 108 14.55 -4.66 5.16
N TYR A 109 13.80 -5.62 4.62
CA TYR A 109 13.71 -6.96 5.19
C TYR A 109 15.04 -7.72 5.07
N TYR A 110 15.74 -7.59 3.93
CA TYR A 110 17.07 -8.17 3.78
C TYR A 110 18.04 -7.66 4.85
N LEU A 111 18.08 -6.35 5.09
CA LEU A 111 18.95 -5.76 6.10
C LEU A 111 18.50 -6.12 7.52
N GLU A 112 17.19 -6.15 7.80
CA GLU A 112 16.66 -6.58 9.09
C GLU A 112 17.04 -8.03 9.44
N GLU A 113 17.07 -8.92 8.45
CA GLU A 113 17.47 -10.33 8.64
C GLU A 113 18.98 -10.53 8.79
N GLN A 114 19.81 -9.71 8.11
CA GLN A 114 21.26 -9.90 8.08
C GLN A 114 22.02 -9.05 9.11
N LEU A 115 21.46 -7.94 9.58
CA LEU A 115 22.13 -7.04 10.53
C LEU A 115 22.06 -7.58 11.96
N SER A 116 23.23 -7.84 12.53
CA SER A 116 23.39 -8.14 13.94
C SER A 116 23.51 -6.85 14.76
N PHE A 117 22.65 -6.70 15.77
CA PHE A 117 22.64 -5.55 16.70
C PHE A 117 22.90 -5.99 18.15
N PRO A 118 23.57 -5.15 18.97
CA PRO A 118 24.23 -3.91 18.60
C PRO A 118 25.58 -4.16 17.89
N CYS A 119 25.98 -3.27 16.99
CA CYS A 119 27.30 -3.34 16.33
C CYS A 119 28.04 -1.99 16.37
N GLU A 120 29.34 -2.04 16.63
CA GLU A 120 30.20 -0.86 16.57
C GLU A 120 30.50 -0.52 15.12
N ALA A 121 30.41 0.76 14.78
CA ALA A 121 30.55 1.23 13.42
C ALA A 121 31.18 2.62 13.35
N ASN A 122 31.82 2.91 12.22
CA ASN A 122 32.39 4.22 11.91
C ASN A 122 31.53 4.99 10.92
N VAL A 123 31.65 6.31 10.98
CA VAL A 123 31.00 7.22 10.03
C VAL A 123 31.85 7.33 8.77
N ARG A 124 31.35 6.82 7.64
CA ARG A 124 31.98 6.89 6.30
C ARG A 124 31.90 8.30 5.70
N LYS A 125 30.77 8.99 5.89
CA LYS A 125 30.49 10.28 5.26
C LYS A 125 29.70 11.18 6.19
N ALA A 126 30.24 12.35 6.51
CA ALA A 126 29.52 13.38 7.24
C ALA A 126 28.41 13.98 6.35
N MET A 127 27.21 14.14 6.89
CA MET A 127 26.15 14.92 6.25
C MET A 127 25.86 16.18 7.06
N ALA A 128 25.61 17.29 6.34
CA ALA A 128 25.34 18.59 6.95
C ALA A 128 24.15 18.59 7.93
N SER A 129 23.21 17.64 7.76
CA SER A 129 21.99 17.54 8.57
C SER A 129 22.15 16.79 9.89
N LEU A 130 23.22 16.00 10.07
CA LEU A 130 23.43 15.17 11.26
C LEU A 130 24.90 15.23 11.69
N PRO A 131 25.22 15.96 12.79
CA PRO A 131 26.59 16.08 13.28
C PRO A 131 26.97 14.80 14.04
N LEU A 132 27.23 13.71 13.31
CA LEU A 132 27.95 12.59 13.89
C LEU A 132 29.44 12.94 13.96
N PRO A 133 30.12 12.65 15.09
CA PRO A 133 31.56 12.85 15.20
C PRO A 133 32.27 11.98 14.14
N THR A 134 33.00 12.63 13.23
CA THR A 134 33.75 11.91 12.20
C THR A 134 35.00 11.30 12.85
N GLY A 135 35.06 9.97 12.93
CA GLY A 135 36.22 9.23 13.45
C GLY A 135 36.05 8.66 14.87
N GLU A 136 34.93 8.91 15.56
CA GLU A 136 34.59 8.18 16.78
C GLU A 136 33.67 6.99 16.45
N PRO A 137 33.89 5.81 17.07
CA PRO A 137 33.00 4.68 16.89
C PRO A 137 31.64 4.98 17.51
N VAL A 138 30.58 4.66 16.76
CA VAL A 138 29.19 4.75 17.21
C VAL A 138 28.61 3.35 17.30
N SER A 139 27.71 3.15 18.26
CA SER A 139 27.03 1.87 18.45
C SER A 139 25.70 1.89 17.71
N VAL A 140 25.56 1.05 16.69
CA VAL A 140 24.31 0.86 15.96
C VAL A 140 23.42 -0.05 16.79
N ILE A 141 22.27 0.45 17.24
CA ILE A 141 21.38 -0.26 18.17
C ILE A 141 20.20 -0.96 17.49
N GLY A 142 19.91 -0.63 16.24
CA GLY A 142 18.82 -1.25 15.48
C GLY A 142 18.49 -0.54 14.18
N LEU A 143 17.68 -1.19 13.34
CA LEU A 143 17.08 -0.58 12.15
C LEU A 143 15.94 0.38 12.57
N ALA A 144 15.80 1.52 11.89
CA ALA A 144 14.68 2.43 12.13
C ALA A 144 13.44 1.96 11.35
N HIS A 145 12.24 2.30 11.82
CA HIS A 145 10.97 1.76 11.31
C HIS A 145 10.79 1.86 9.78
N GLU A 146 10.18 0.83 9.18
CA GLU A 146 9.98 0.67 7.73
C GLU A 146 9.25 1.86 7.07
N ASP A 147 8.41 2.60 7.79
CA ASP A 147 7.71 3.79 7.27
C ASP A 147 8.66 4.88 6.75
N ARG A 148 9.92 4.88 7.21
CA ARG A 148 10.96 5.81 6.73
C ARG A 148 11.66 5.35 5.46
N CYS A 149 11.39 4.13 4.98
CA CYS A 149 11.98 3.60 3.76
C CYS A 149 11.72 4.48 2.56
N ARG A 150 10.64 5.28 2.52
CA ARG A 150 10.36 6.22 1.42
C ARG A 150 11.49 7.20 1.07
N ILE A 151 12.47 7.40 1.96
CA ILE A 151 13.57 8.34 1.76
C ILE A 151 14.96 7.70 2.00
N GLY A 152 14.99 6.39 2.28
CA GLY A 152 16.23 5.63 2.50
C GLY A 152 16.11 4.61 3.63
N ILE A 153 17.15 3.79 3.81
CA ILE A 153 17.29 2.93 4.97
C ILE A 153 18.00 3.69 6.08
N PHE A 154 17.42 3.66 7.28
CA PHE A 154 17.93 4.35 8.45
C PHE A 154 18.19 3.39 9.59
N VAL A 155 19.20 3.69 10.39
CA VAL A 155 19.54 2.97 11.61
C VAL A 155 19.53 3.92 12.80
N TRP A 156 19.18 3.37 13.95
CA TRP A 156 19.39 4.00 15.23
C TRP A 156 20.86 3.83 15.64
N VAL A 157 21.49 4.95 15.96
CA VAL A 157 22.85 5.00 16.49
C VAL A 157 22.85 5.66 17.85
N ARG A 158 23.66 5.11 18.75
CA ARG A 158 23.94 5.66 20.07
C ARG A 158 25.39 6.11 20.12
N TRP A 159 25.60 7.36 20.52
CA TRP A 159 26.93 7.88 20.83
C TRP A 159 26.88 8.63 22.18
N GLY A 160 27.79 8.26 23.10
CA GLY A 160 27.77 8.80 24.46
C GLY A 160 26.44 8.55 25.18
N GLN A 161 25.67 9.63 25.40
CA GLN A 161 24.35 9.61 26.06
C GLN A 161 23.20 10.04 25.11
N ARG A 162 23.43 10.03 23.80
CA ARG A 162 22.46 10.49 22.79
C ARG A 162 22.15 9.38 21.80
N ASP A 163 20.87 9.33 21.42
CA ASP A 163 20.36 8.49 20.35
C ASP A 163 20.01 9.36 19.14
N ALA A 164 20.39 8.90 17.95
CA ALA A 164 20.10 9.56 16.69
C ALA A 164 19.68 8.54 15.63
N VAL A 165 18.93 9.01 14.64
CA VAL A 165 18.57 8.21 13.45
C VAL A 165 19.39 8.72 12.28
N VAL A 166 20.15 7.83 11.64
CA VAL A 166 21.04 8.18 10.53
C VAL A 166 20.86 7.24 9.35
N PRO A 167 21.07 7.70 8.11
CA PRO A 167 21.07 6.82 6.95
C PRO A 167 22.12 5.71 7.10
N LEU A 168 21.76 4.46 6.81
CA LEU A 168 22.70 3.34 6.85
C LEU A 168 23.90 3.57 5.91
N ALA A 169 23.70 4.29 4.81
CA ALA A 169 24.76 4.64 3.85
C ALA A 169 25.90 5.49 4.45
N GLN A 170 25.74 6.04 5.67
CA GLN A 170 26.78 6.76 6.38
C GLN A 170 27.63 5.88 7.29
N ILE A 171 27.21 4.64 7.54
CA ILE A 171 27.73 3.80 8.63
C ILE A 171 28.46 2.59 8.05
N VAL A 172 29.67 2.33 8.55
CA VAL A 172 30.47 1.16 8.19
C VAL A 172 30.76 0.34 9.44
N PRO A 173 30.29 -0.92 9.53
CA PRO A 173 30.51 -1.76 10.69
C PRO A 173 32.01 -2.02 10.90
N LEU A 174 32.47 -1.82 12.14
CA LEU A 174 33.84 -2.12 12.58
C LEU A 174 33.99 -3.58 13.00
N ASN A 175 33.05 -4.07 13.81
CA ASN A 175 33.11 -5.39 14.46
C ASN A 175 31.88 -6.25 14.14
N GLY A 176 31.35 -6.15 12.92
CA GLY A 176 30.23 -6.98 12.45
C GLY A 176 30.65 -8.40 12.11
N ASP A 177 29.75 -9.35 12.36
CA ASP A 177 29.79 -10.67 11.75
C ASP A 177 29.81 -10.57 10.21
N GLU A 178 30.27 -11.62 9.54
CA GLU A 178 30.38 -11.64 8.08
C GLU A 178 29.07 -11.24 7.38
N PRO A 179 27.88 -11.73 7.79
CA PRO A 179 26.60 -11.32 7.19
C PRO A 179 26.34 -9.81 7.28
N THR A 180 26.54 -9.20 8.45
CA THR A 180 26.38 -7.74 8.64
C THR A 180 27.31 -6.96 7.72
N ARG A 181 28.58 -7.38 7.61
CA ARG A 181 29.57 -6.69 6.76
C ARG A 181 29.20 -6.79 5.27
N VAL A 182 28.80 -7.96 4.82
CA VAL A 182 28.36 -8.19 3.44
C VAL A 182 27.11 -7.37 3.13
N ALA A 183 26.08 -7.43 3.97
CA ALA A 183 24.82 -6.74 3.74
C ALA A 183 24.99 -5.21 3.70
N VAL A 184 25.83 -4.63 4.57
CA VAL A 184 26.15 -3.20 4.52
C VAL A 184 26.98 -2.85 3.27
N SER A 185 27.87 -3.74 2.82
CA SER A 185 28.61 -3.54 1.57
C SER A 185 27.68 -3.53 0.36
N ASP A 186 26.80 -4.52 0.24
CA ASP A 186 25.81 -4.62 -0.84
C ASP A 186 24.91 -3.38 -0.89
N TRP A 187 24.50 -2.91 0.28
CA TRP A 187 23.75 -1.66 0.42
C TRP A 187 24.54 -0.44 -0.07
N HIS A 188 25.82 -0.32 0.29
CA HIS A 188 26.68 0.76 -0.21
C HIS A 188 26.85 0.71 -1.72
N ASP A 189 27.05 -0.48 -2.30
CA ASP A 189 27.19 -0.65 -3.74
C ASP A 189 25.91 -0.25 -4.48
N TRP A 190 24.73 -0.62 -3.94
CA TRP A 190 23.45 -0.21 -4.48
C TRP A 190 23.27 1.31 -4.42
N HIS A 191 23.58 1.93 -3.27
CA HIS A 191 23.48 3.38 -3.10
C HIS A 191 24.48 4.15 -3.99
N ASP A 192 25.72 3.66 -4.12
CA ASP A 192 26.79 4.33 -4.88
C ASP A 192 26.60 4.21 -6.40
N GLN A 193 25.83 3.22 -6.88
CA GLN A 193 25.36 3.12 -8.26
C GLN A 193 24.31 4.20 -8.64
N GLY A 194 23.91 5.05 -7.68
CA GLY A 194 22.98 6.14 -7.89
C GLY A 194 21.51 5.73 -7.80
N TYR A 195 21.22 4.52 -7.31
CA TYR A 195 19.86 4.17 -6.94
C TYR A 195 19.48 4.92 -5.67
N ALA A 196 18.30 5.53 -5.68
CA ALA A 196 17.80 6.36 -4.58
C ALA A 196 16.42 5.88 -4.15
N PHE A 197 16.16 6.01 -2.84
CA PHE A 197 14.82 5.87 -2.26
C PHE A 197 13.97 7.11 -2.50
#